data_AF-A0A9D4JWU6-F1
#
_entry.id   AF-A0A9D4JWU6-F1
#
_cell.length_a   1.000
_cell.length_b   1.000
_cell.length_c   1.000
_cell.angle_alpha   90.00
_cell.angle_beta   90.00
_cell.angle_gamma   90.00
#
_symmetry.space_group_name_H-M   'P 1'
#
loop_
_entity.id
_entity.type
_entity.pdbx_description
1 polymer ?
#
loop_
_entity_poly.entity_id
_entity_poly.type
_entity_poly.pdbx_seq_one_letter_code
_entity_poly.pdbx_strand_id
1 'polypeptide(L)'
;MVSIYLSLSIYLSVCLSVCLSVCLSVCLSVCLSVCLSVCLSVCLSVCLSVCLPACLPACLPACLPACLAGWLAGWLAGWLAGWLAGWLAGWLAGWLAGWLAGWLAGWLAGWLAGWLAGWLAGWLAGWLAGWLAGWLAGWLAGWLAGWLAGWLAGWLAGWLAGWLAGWLAGWLAGWLAGWLAGWLAGWLAGWLAGWLAGWLAGWLAGFLSVWLSFWLSGCLAVWLSICL
;
A
#
# COMPACT_ATOMS: atom_id res chain seq x y z
N MET A 1 -65.99 -68.60 119.26
CA MET A 1 -66.11 -69.08 117.85
C MET A 1 -65.60 -68.05 116.84
N VAL A 2 -65.91 -66.75 116.97
CA VAL A 2 -65.50 -65.69 116.02
C VAL A 2 -63.97 -65.44 115.95
N SER A 3 -63.27 -65.42 117.10
CA SER A 3 -61.81 -65.18 117.13
C SER A 3 -60.99 -66.28 116.42
N ILE A 4 -61.40 -67.54 116.53
CA ILE A 4 -60.73 -68.68 115.89
C ILE A 4 -60.95 -68.67 114.37
N TYR A 5 -62.14 -68.27 113.91
CA TYR A 5 -62.42 -68.11 112.48
C TYR A 5 -61.63 -66.96 111.86
N LEU A 6 -61.54 -65.81 112.56
CA LEU A 6 -60.75 -64.66 112.10
C LEU A 6 -59.26 -65.00 112.04
N SER A 7 -58.69 -65.60 113.08
CA SER A 7 -57.27 -65.97 113.08
C SER A 7 -56.95 -67.02 112.01
N LEU A 8 -57.81 -68.02 111.82
CA LEU A 8 -57.63 -69.02 110.75
C LEU A 8 -57.76 -68.37 109.36
N SER A 9 -58.73 -67.46 109.16
CA SER A 9 -58.94 -66.78 107.87
C SER A 9 -57.80 -65.81 107.52
N ILE A 10 -57.22 -65.12 108.50
CA ILE A 10 -56.07 -64.24 108.31
C ILE A 10 -54.82 -65.08 108.05
N TYR A 11 -54.60 -66.14 108.83
CA TYR A 11 -53.46 -67.01 108.61
C TYR A 11 -53.50 -67.64 107.23
N LEU A 12 -54.65 -68.18 106.82
CA LEU A 12 -54.85 -68.80 105.52
C LEU A 12 -54.76 -67.80 104.36
N SER A 13 -55.31 -66.58 104.52
CA SER A 13 -55.22 -65.54 103.48
C SER A 13 -53.80 -64.95 103.35
N VAL A 14 -53.07 -64.77 104.45
CA VAL A 14 -51.67 -64.31 104.43
C VAL A 14 -50.76 -65.41 103.89
N CYS A 15 -50.89 -66.65 104.35
CA CYS A 15 -50.04 -67.70 103.84
C CYS A 15 -50.34 -67.99 102.36
N LEU A 16 -51.61 -67.97 101.93
CA LEU A 16 -51.98 -68.14 100.52
C LEU A 16 -51.53 -66.95 99.66
N SER A 17 -51.70 -65.70 100.10
CA SER A 17 -51.25 -64.52 99.35
C SER A 17 -49.73 -64.41 99.27
N VAL A 18 -49.00 -64.71 100.34
CA VAL A 18 -47.53 -64.72 100.34
C VAL A 18 -47.00 -65.88 99.50
N CYS A 19 -47.51 -67.10 99.68
CA CYS A 19 -47.02 -68.21 98.87
C CYS A 19 -47.36 -68.01 97.40
N LEU A 20 -48.56 -67.53 97.04
CA LEU A 20 -48.96 -67.26 95.66
C LEU A 20 -48.18 -66.08 95.06
N SER A 21 -48.01 -64.97 95.77
CA SER A 21 -47.22 -63.82 95.26
C SER A 21 -45.73 -64.14 95.11
N VAL A 22 -45.13 -64.84 96.06
CA VAL A 22 -43.72 -65.24 95.98
C VAL A 22 -43.52 -66.30 94.89
N CYS A 23 -44.36 -67.34 94.83
CA CYS A 23 -44.19 -68.34 93.79
C CYS A 23 -44.46 -67.73 92.40
N LEU A 24 -45.51 -66.93 92.21
CA LEU A 24 -45.81 -66.34 90.90
C LEU A 24 -44.75 -65.29 90.49
N SER A 25 -44.28 -64.44 91.40
CA SER A 25 -43.23 -63.45 91.08
C SER A 25 -41.86 -64.10 90.81
N VAL A 26 -41.45 -65.09 91.59
CA VAL A 26 -40.17 -65.80 91.38
C VAL A 26 -40.26 -66.68 90.13
N CYS A 27 -41.35 -67.42 89.94
CA CYS A 27 -41.55 -68.21 88.73
C CYS A 27 -41.49 -67.30 87.51
N LEU A 28 -42.31 -66.25 87.46
CA LEU A 28 -42.44 -65.42 86.27
C LEU A 28 -41.17 -64.59 86.01
N SER A 29 -40.51 -64.06 87.04
CA SER A 29 -39.24 -63.33 86.86
C SER A 29 -38.10 -64.24 86.42
N VAL A 30 -37.95 -65.43 86.98
CA VAL A 30 -36.91 -66.40 86.58
C VAL A 30 -37.22 -66.96 85.19
N CYS A 31 -38.47 -67.34 84.93
CA CYS A 31 -38.90 -67.79 83.60
C CYS A 31 -38.56 -66.72 82.56
N LEU A 32 -39.05 -65.49 82.73
CA LEU A 32 -38.94 -64.47 81.71
C LEU A 32 -37.50 -63.98 81.55
N SER A 33 -36.74 -63.81 82.63
CA SER A 33 -35.33 -63.42 82.55
C SER A 33 -34.45 -64.50 81.90
N VAL A 34 -34.63 -65.78 82.27
CA VAL A 34 -33.87 -66.89 81.67
C VAL A 34 -34.30 -67.11 80.23
N CYS A 35 -35.60 -67.12 79.94
CA CYS A 35 -36.10 -67.25 78.56
C CYS A 35 -35.51 -66.14 77.71
N LEU A 36 -35.67 -64.88 78.08
CA LEU A 36 -35.30 -63.75 77.25
C LEU A 36 -33.78 -63.63 77.10
N SER A 37 -33.00 -63.85 78.18
CA SER A 37 -31.54 -63.85 78.10
C SER A 37 -30.99 -64.99 77.25
N VAL A 38 -31.54 -66.20 77.36
CA VAL A 38 -31.11 -67.35 76.55
C VAL A 38 -31.56 -67.17 75.11
N CYS A 39 -32.80 -66.75 74.86
CA CYS A 39 -33.28 -66.46 73.51
C CYS A 39 -32.35 -65.44 72.86
N LEU A 40 -32.16 -64.28 73.48
CA LEU A 40 -31.45 -63.17 72.87
C LEU A 40 -29.96 -63.48 72.70
N SER A 41 -29.31 -64.14 73.69
CA SER A 41 -27.91 -64.57 73.54
C SER A 41 -27.72 -65.63 72.46
N VAL A 42 -28.61 -66.60 72.34
CA VAL A 42 -28.56 -67.63 71.29
C VAL A 42 -28.84 -67.01 69.92
N CYS A 43 -29.87 -66.17 69.81
CA CYS A 43 -30.17 -65.45 68.57
C CYS A 43 -28.96 -64.63 68.12
N LEU A 44 -28.44 -63.78 68.99
CA LEU A 44 -27.37 -62.83 68.66
C LEU A 44 -26.05 -63.56 68.39
N SER A 45 -25.75 -64.64 69.13
CA SER A 45 -24.59 -65.49 68.84
C SER A 45 -24.71 -66.20 67.51
N VAL A 46 -25.86 -66.76 67.15
CA VAL A 46 -26.09 -67.39 65.83
C VAL A 46 -26.01 -66.34 64.72
N CYS A 47 -26.64 -65.17 64.89
CA CYS A 47 -26.56 -64.06 63.93
C CYS A 47 -25.11 -63.62 63.69
N LEU A 48 -24.31 -63.48 64.74
CA LEU A 48 -22.91 -63.05 64.63
C LEU A 48 -21.96 -64.15 64.16
N SER A 49 -22.16 -65.39 64.59
CA SER A 49 -21.23 -66.49 64.32
C SER A 49 -21.54 -67.25 63.03
N VAL A 50 -22.78 -67.16 62.54
CA VAL A 50 -23.22 -67.87 61.33
C VAL A 50 -23.58 -66.90 60.23
N CYS A 51 -24.50 -65.98 60.50
CA CYS A 51 -24.99 -65.08 59.46
C CYS A 51 -23.90 -64.08 59.04
N LEU A 52 -23.23 -63.43 59.99
CA LEU A 52 -22.19 -62.45 59.66
C LEU A 52 -21.05 -63.03 58.80
N PRO A 53 -20.40 -64.16 59.16
CA PRO A 53 -19.33 -64.73 58.34
C PRO A 53 -19.81 -65.45 57.07
N ALA A 54 -21.10 -65.77 56.93
CA ALA A 54 -21.64 -66.29 55.66
C ALA A 54 -22.04 -65.17 54.70
N CYS A 55 -22.69 -64.12 55.20
CA CYS A 55 -23.19 -63.00 54.41
C CYS A 55 -22.06 -62.07 54.00
N LEU A 56 -21.19 -61.69 54.92
CA LEU A 56 -20.16 -60.67 54.70
C LEU A 56 -19.18 -61.03 53.55
N PRO A 57 -18.65 -62.27 53.43
CA PRO A 57 -17.82 -62.63 52.28
C PRO A 57 -18.60 -62.87 50.98
N ALA A 58 -19.92 -63.02 51.01
CA ALA A 58 -20.74 -63.12 49.81
C ALA A 58 -21.13 -61.73 49.27
N CYS A 59 -21.54 -60.82 50.17
CA CYS A 59 -22.01 -59.49 49.81
C CYS A 59 -20.85 -58.54 49.48
N LEU A 60 -19.82 -58.51 50.32
CA LEU A 60 -18.75 -57.52 50.24
C LEU A 60 -17.95 -57.57 48.92
N PRO A 61 -17.58 -58.73 48.35
CA PRO A 61 -16.91 -58.79 47.04
C PRO A 61 -17.86 -58.58 45.86
N ALA A 62 -19.18 -58.58 46.05
CA ALA A 62 -20.12 -58.25 44.98
C ALA A 62 -20.42 -56.74 44.97
N CYS A 63 -20.75 -56.18 46.13
CA CYS A 63 -21.18 -54.78 46.27
C CYS A 63 -20.03 -53.79 46.08
N LEU A 64 -18.88 -54.06 46.73
CA LEU A 64 -17.77 -53.11 46.81
C LEU A 64 -17.14 -52.84 45.43
N PRO A 65 -16.80 -53.85 44.60
CA PRO A 65 -16.28 -53.58 43.26
C PRO A 65 -17.33 -53.03 42.31
N ALA A 66 -18.62 -53.40 42.43
CA ALA A 66 -19.67 -52.83 41.59
C ALA A 66 -19.84 -51.32 41.85
N CYS A 67 -19.87 -50.91 43.12
CA CYS A 67 -19.94 -49.50 43.51
C CYS A 67 -18.67 -48.73 43.09
N LEU A 68 -17.49 -49.32 43.33
CA LEU A 68 -16.22 -48.69 42.99
C LEU A 68 -16.05 -48.53 41.47
N ALA A 69 -16.44 -49.55 40.70
CA ALA A 69 -16.42 -49.52 39.23
C ALA A 69 -17.40 -48.48 38.67
N GLY A 70 -18.62 -48.41 39.22
CA GLY A 70 -19.60 -47.40 38.82
C GLY A 70 -19.11 -45.97 39.11
N TRP A 71 -18.52 -45.76 40.29
CA TRP A 71 -17.98 -44.46 40.68
C TRP A 71 -16.77 -44.07 39.81
N LEU A 72 -15.80 -44.97 39.61
CA LEU A 72 -14.65 -44.76 38.73
C LEU A 72 -15.06 -44.53 37.28
N ALA A 73 -15.99 -45.31 36.74
CA ALA A 73 -16.44 -45.17 35.37
C ALA A 73 -17.16 -43.83 35.15
N GLY A 74 -18.05 -43.44 36.08
CA GLY A 74 -18.73 -42.15 36.02
C GLY A 74 -17.77 -40.97 36.17
N TRP A 75 -16.82 -41.07 37.09
CA TRP A 75 -15.84 -40.03 37.34
C TRP A 75 -14.83 -39.90 36.19
N LEU A 76 -14.28 -41.01 35.69
CA LEU A 76 -13.39 -41.01 34.52
C LEU A 76 -14.13 -40.53 33.27
N ALA A 77 -15.32 -41.04 32.98
CA ALA A 77 -16.06 -40.62 31.78
C ALA A 77 -16.44 -39.14 31.85
N GLY A 78 -17.01 -38.68 32.97
CA GLY A 78 -17.42 -37.29 33.12
C GLY A 78 -16.24 -36.32 33.14
N TRP A 79 -15.19 -36.66 33.88
CA TRP A 79 -14.04 -35.78 34.08
C TRP A 79 -13.10 -35.79 32.88
N LEU A 80 -12.74 -36.96 32.32
CA LEU A 80 -11.95 -36.99 31.08
C LEU A 80 -12.74 -36.45 29.89
N ALA A 81 -13.99 -36.84 29.68
CA ALA A 81 -14.71 -36.31 28.51
C ALA A 81 -14.95 -34.81 28.64
N GLY A 82 -15.41 -34.33 29.80
CA GLY A 82 -15.69 -32.92 30.00
C GLY A 82 -14.44 -32.05 29.98
N TRP A 83 -13.40 -32.45 30.74
CA TRP A 83 -12.19 -31.66 30.87
C TRP A 83 -11.31 -31.77 29.63
N LEU A 84 -11.09 -32.98 29.10
CA LEU A 84 -10.26 -33.15 27.92
C LEU A 84 -10.94 -32.56 26.68
N ALA A 85 -12.24 -32.80 26.45
CA ALA A 85 -12.91 -32.22 25.29
C ALA A 85 -13.07 -30.70 25.44
N GLY A 86 -13.47 -30.20 26.61
CA GLY A 86 -13.65 -28.77 26.83
C GLY A 86 -12.33 -27.99 26.75
N TRP A 87 -11.28 -28.51 27.39
CA TRP A 87 -9.98 -27.85 27.44
C TRP A 87 -9.20 -28.01 26.14
N LEU A 88 -9.11 -29.20 25.53
CA LEU A 88 -8.48 -29.31 24.20
C LEU A 88 -9.30 -28.57 23.14
N ALA A 89 -10.62 -28.73 23.05
CA ALA A 89 -11.37 -28.05 22.00
C ALA A 89 -11.32 -26.53 22.20
N GLY A 90 -11.53 -26.04 23.42
CA GLY A 90 -11.53 -24.61 23.70
C GLY A 90 -10.15 -23.97 23.53
N TRP A 91 -9.11 -24.60 24.09
CA TRP A 91 -7.76 -24.04 24.05
C TRP A 91 -7.12 -24.22 22.67
N LEU A 92 -7.22 -25.42 22.08
CA LEU A 92 -6.64 -25.68 20.77
C LEU A 92 -7.38 -24.88 19.68
N ALA A 93 -8.72 -24.88 19.67
CA ALA A 93 -9.46 -24.10 18.67
C ALA A 93 -9.31 -22.60 18.90
N GLY A 94 -9.42 -22.12 20.15
CA GLY A 94 -9.29 -20.70 20.44
C GLY A 94 -7.90 -20.15 20.15
N TRP A 95 -6.86 -20.89 20.56
CA TRP A 95 -5.48 -20.45 20.39
C TRP A 95 -5.00 -20.63 18.95
N LEU A 96 -5.24 -21.78 18.28
CA LEU A 96 -4.90 -21.91 16.85
C LEU A 96 -5.75 -20.98 15.99
N ALA A 97 -7.07 -20.92 16.16
CA ALA A 97 -7.87 -20.05 15.30
C ALA A 97 -7.53 -18.58 15.53
N GLY A 98 -7.43 -18.14 16.79
CA GLY A 98 -7.12 -16.76 17.12
C GLY A 98 -5.71 -16.35 16.70
N TRP A 99 -4.70 -17.15 17.01
CA TRP A 99 -3.31 -16.84 16.70
C TRP A 99 -3.04 -17.00 15.20
N LEU A 100 -3.46 -18.08 14.57
CA LEU A 100 -3.22 -18.32 13.15
C LEU A 100 -4.02 -17.36 12.28
N ALA A 101 -5.31 -17.12 12.58
CA ALA A 101 -6.10 -16.15 11.81
C ALA A 101 -5.63 -14.71 12.06
N GLY A 102 -5.37 -14.33 13.30
CA GLY A 102 -4.91 -12.98 13.63
C GLY A 102 -3.54 -12.67 13.05
N TRP A 103 -2.60 -13.62 13.17
CA TRP A 103 -1.23 -13.44 12.69
C TRP A 103 -1.14 -13.56 11.16
N LEU A 104 -1.75 -14.57 10.52
CA LEU A 104 -1.78 -14.61 9.05
C LEU A 104 -2.57 -13.45 8.47
N ALA A 105 -3.77 -13.13 8.97
CA ALA A 105 -4.55 -12.05 8.38
C ALA A 105 -3.85 -10.71 8.58
N GLY A 106 -3.36 -10.42 9.78
CA GLY A 106 -2.69 -9.16 10.08
C GLY A 106 -1.35 -9.02 9.34
N TRP A 107 -0.51 -10.04 9.37
CA TRP A 107 0.81 -9.98 8.76
C TRP A 107 0.72 -10.07 7.23
N LEU A 108 -0.07 -10.98 6.69
CA LEU A 108 -0.19 -11.17 5.24
C LEU A 108 -0.96 -10.00 4.62
N ALA A 109 -2.06 -9.53 5.21
CA ALA A 109 -2.76 -8.36 4.69
C ALA A 109 -1.94 -7.08 4.85
N GLY A 110 -1.31 -6.86 6.01
CA GLY A 110 -0.49 -5.66 6.24
C GLY A 110 0.73 -5.61 5.34
N TRP A 111 1.44 -6.74 5.18
CA TRP A 111 2.65 -6.82 4.37
C TRP A 111 2.34 -6.82 2.87
N LEU A 112 1.36 -7.60 2.38
CA LEU A 112 0.96 -7.53 0.97
C LEU A 112 0.34 -6.18 0.63
N ALA A 113 -0.58 -5.65 1.44
CA ALA A 113 -1.20 -4.37 1.10
C ALA A 113 -0.16 -3.24 1.16
N GLY A 114 0.66 -3.17 2.21
CA GLY A 114 1.66 -2.13 2.36
C GLY A 114 2.77 -2.20 1.33
N TRP A 115 3.34 -3.40 1.11
CA TRP A 115 4.45 -3.58 0.18
C TRP A 115 3.97 -3.51 -1.27
N LEU A 116 2.89 -4.20 -1.62
CA LEU A 116 2.40 -4.23 -3.00
C LEU A 116 1.79 -2.88 -3.39
N ALA A 117 1.00 -2.23 -2.53
CA ALA A 117 0.47 -0.91 -2.84
C ALA A 117 1.56 0.16 -2.84
N GLY A 118 2.47 0.15 -1.85
CA GLY A 118 3.55 1.13 -1.77
C GLY A 118 4.55 0.99 -2.91
N TRP A 119 4.95 -0.23 -3.23
CA TRP A 119 5.93 -0.51 -4.29
C TRP A 119 5.32 -0.35 -5.68
N LEU A 120 4.13 -0.91 -5.97
CA LEU A 120 3.49 -0.65 -7.27
C LEU A 120 3.14 0.83 -7.40
N ALA A 121 2.47 1.45 -6.44
CA ALA A 121 2.06 2.85 -6.62
C ALA A 121 3.29 3.76 -6.74
N GLY A 122 4.30 3.58 -5.88
CA GLY A 122 5.52 4.40 -5.93
C GLY A 122 6.33 4.18 -7.19
N TRP A 123 6.55 2.93 -7.59
CA TRP A 123 7.37 2.59 -8.75
C TRP A 123 6.64 2.87 -10.06
N LEU A 124 5.38 2.46 -10.23
CA LEU A 124 4.61 2.77 -11.44
C LEU A 124 4.39 4.27 -11.56
N ALA A 125 3.94 4.96 -10.50
CA ALA A 125 3.67 6.40 -10.61
C ALA A 125 4.98 7.18 -10.82
N GLY A 126 6.04 6.87 -10.08
CA GLY A 126 7.33 7.55 -10.23
C GLY A 126 7.98 7.30 -11.58
N TRP A 127 7.96 6.05 -12.06
CA TRP A 127 8.58 5.67 -13.32
C TRP A 127 7.75 6.12 -14.52
N LEU A 128 6.42 5.92 -14.53
CA LEU A 128 5.57 6.44 -15.62
C LEU A 128 5.55 7.96 -15.61
N ALA A 129 5.36 8.63 -14.47
CA ALA A 129 5.34 10.09 -14.47
C ALA A 129 6.71 10.65 -14.87
N GLY A 130 7.80 10.15 -14.31
CA GLY A 130 9.14 10.65 -14.59
C GLY A 130 9.61 10.36 -16.01
N TRP A 131 9.44 9.12 -16.47
CA TRP A 131 9.89 8.71 -17.80
C TRP A 131 8.99 9.27 -18.89
N LEU A 132 7.66 9.17 -18.73
CA LEU A 132 6.72 9.60 -19.75
C LEU A 132 6.65 11.13 -19.81
N ALA A 133 6.61 11.84 -18.68
CA ALA A 133 6.67 13.31 -18.71
C ALA A 133 8.04 13.82 -19.13
N GLY A 134 9.14 13.27 -18.60
CA GLY A 134 10.48 13.73 -18.93
C GLY A 134 10.87 13.45 -20.39
N TRP A 135 10.56 12.25 -20.89
CA TRP A 135 10.88 11.85 -22.25
C TRP A 135 9.95 12.51 -23.28
N LEU A 136 8.62 12.52 -23.08
CA LEU A 136 7.74 13.26 -24.01
C LEU A 136 8.03 14.76 -23.96
N ALA A 137 8.15 15.38 -22.78
CA ALA A 137 8.37 16.81 -22.71
C ALA A 137 9.73 17.19 -23.29
N GLY A 138 10.79 16.44 -22.95
CA GLY A 138 12.12 16.68 -23.48
C GLY A 138 12.22 16.45 -24.99
N TRP A 139 11.62 15.37 -25.49
CA TRP A 139 11.65 15.03 -26.90
C TRP A 139 10.75 15.93 -27.73
N LEU A 140 9.49 16.18 -27.33
CA LEU A 140 8.63 17.15 -28.02
C LEU A 140 9.21 18.55 -27.93
N ALA A 141 9.58 19.04 -26.76
CA ALA A 141 10.08 20.41 -26.64
C ALA A 141 11.40 20.57 -27.39
N GLY A 142 12.34 19.63 -27.26
CA GLY A 142 13.61 19.68 -27.96
C GLY A 142 13.47 19.55 -29.48
N TRP A 143 12.63 18.63 -29.95
CA TRP A 143 12.41 18.42 -31.38
C TRP A 143 11.60 19.55 -32.00
N LEU A 144 10.47 19.97 -31.40
CA LEU A 144 9.69 21.10 -31.90
C LEU A 144 10.48 22.40 -31.80
N ALA A 145 11.13 22.70 -30.67
CA ALA A 145 11.89 23.94 -30.55
C ALA A 145 13.10 23.94 -31.47
N GLY A 146 13.84 22.83 -31.57
CA GLY A 146 15.00 22.73 -32.46
C GLY A 146 14.62 22.77 -33.93
N TRP A 147 13.54 22.09 -34.33
CA TRP A 147 13.06 22.07 -35.70
C TRP A 147 12.40 23.40 -36.10
N LEU A 148 11.50 23.95 -35.27
CA LEU A 148 10.95 25.29 -35.53
C LEU A 148 12.03 26.35 -35.51
N ALA A 149 12.88 26.41 -34.49
CA ALA A 149 13.90 27.44 -34.41
C ALA A 149 14.92 27.29 -35.54
N GLY A 150 15.38 26.08 -35.85
CA GLY A 150 16.32 25.85 -36.95
C GLY A 150 15.71 26.15 -38.31
N TRP A 151 14.48 25.73 -38.56
CA TRP A 151 13.80 25.96 -39.83
C TRP A 151 13.39 27.43 -39.99
N LEU A 152 12.77 28.05 -38.98
CA LEU A 152 12.43 29.48 -39.02
C LEU A 152 13.67 30.34 -39.06
N ALA A 153 14.67 30.10 -38.22
CA ALA A 153 15.89 30.92 -38.24
C ALA A 153 16.68 30.71 -39.53
N GLY A 154 16.81 29.47 -40.02
CA GLY A 154 17.50 29.20 -41.28
C GLY A 154 16.78 29.78 -42.49
N TRP A 155 15.46 29.65 -42.54
CA TRP A 155 14.66 30.17 -43.65
C TRP A 155 14.53 31.70 -43.60
N LEU A 156 14.23 32.29 -42.42
CA LEU A 156 14.24 33.76 -42.27
C LEU A 156 15.63 34.32 -42.51
N ALA A 157 16.69 33.77 -41.89
CA ALA A 157 18.02 34.31 -42.06
C ALA A 157 18.51 34.14 -43.49
N GLY A 158 18.25 33.01 -44.14
CA GLY A 158 18.59 32.80 -45.54
C GLY A 158 17.84 33.72 -46.48
N TRP A 159 16.53 33.89 -46.26
CA TRP A 159 15.70 34.78 -47.07
C TRP A 159 16.03 36.25 -46.84
N LEU A 160 16.13 36.69 -45.58
CA LEU A 160 16.57 38.04 -45.23
C LEU A 160 17.99 38.30 -45.74
N ALA A 161 18.96 37.44 -45.47
CA ALA A 161 20.33 37.65 -45.92
C ALA A 161 20.41 37.67 -47.45
N GLY A 162 19.71 36.76 -48.14
CA GLY A 162 19.68 36.73 -49.60
C GLY A 162 19.01 37.97 -50.20
N TRP A 163 17.90 38.42 -49.62
CA TRP A 163 17.17 39.60 -50.08
C TRP A 163 17.94 40.88 -49.76
N LEU A 164 18.46 41.03 -48.53
CA LEU A 164 19.25 42.17 -48.11
C LEU A 164 20.57 42.25 -48.89
N ALA A 165 21.27 41.14 -49.06
CA ALA A 165 22.51 41.09 -49.85
C ALA A 165 22.25 41.37 -51.32
N GLY A 166 21.18 40.80 -51.90
CA GLY A 166 20.80 41.08 -53.29
C GLY A 166 20.40 42.54 -53.51
N TRP A 167 19.67 43.12 -52.56
CA TRP A 167 19.26 44.51 -52.62
C TRP A 167 20.43 45.48 -52.39
N LEU A 168 21.28 45.23 -51.38
CA LEU A 168 22.51 46.00 -51.15
C LEU A 168 23.48 45.89 -52.32
N ALA A 169 23.71 44.69 -52.85
CA ALA A 169 24.60 44.48 -53.99
C ALA A 169 24.05 45.18 -55.24
N GLY A 170 22.75 45.10 -55.48
CA GLY A 170 22.10 45.81 -56.59
C GLY A 170 22.17 47.34 -56.44
N TRP A 171 21.97 47.86 -55.24
CA TRP A 171 22.02 49.29 -54.96
C TRP A 171 23.46 49.83 -55.03
N LEU A 172 24.44 49.13 -54.44
CA LEU A 172 25.86 49.49 -54.53
C LEU A 172 26.36 49.40 -55.97
N ALA A 173 26.05 48.33 -56.68
CA ALA A 173 26.47 48.16 -58.07
C ALA A 173 25.83 49.22 -58.98
N GLY A 174 24.55 49.53 -58.78
CA GLY A 174 23.86 50.57 -59.54
C GLY A 174 24.40 51.98 -59.25
N TRP A 175 24.70 52.28 -58.00
CA TRP A 175 25.26 53.58 -57.60
C TRP A 175 26.71 53.76 -58.09
N LEU A 176 27.57 52.75 -57.93
CA LEU A 176 28.94 52.77 -58.45
C LEU A 176 28.96 52.82 -59.97
N ALA A 177 28.16 52.02 -60.67
CA ALA A 177 28.11 52.00 -62.12
C ALA A 177 27.59 53.34 -62.67
N GLY A 178 26.54 53.91 -62.07
CA GLY A 178 25.99 55.20 -62.47
C GLY A 178 26.95 56.36 -62.22
N TRP A 179 27.63 56.37 -61.08
CA TRP A 179 28.56 57.44 -60.72
C TRP A 179 29.85 57.38 -61.56
N LEU A 180 30.44 56.18 -61.76
CA LEU A 180 31.60 56.02 -62.64
C LEU A 180 31.26 56.35 -64.09
N ALA A 181 30.14 55.84 -64.61
CA ALA A 181 29.76 56.07 -65.99
C ALA A 181 29.45 57.55 -66.25
N GLY A 182 28.75 58.21 -65.33
CA GLY A 182 28.44 59.64 -65.44
C GLY A 182 29.68 60.53 -65.34
N TRP A 183 30.60 60.21 -64.41
CA TRP A 183 31.82 60.98 -64.22
C TRP A 183 32.81 60.79 -65.37
N LEU A 184 33.04 59.55 -65.82
CA LEU A 184 33.90 59.29 -66.99
C LEU A 184 33.31 59.89 -68.26
N ALA A 185 32.02 59.68 -68.52
CA ALA A 185 31.40 60.18 -69.76
C ALA A 185 31.38 61.72 -69.77
N GLY A 186 31.01 62.37 -68.66
CA GLY A 186 30.96 63.83 -68.59
C GLY A 186 32.35 64.47 -68.67
N TRP A 187 33.34 63.90 -67.99
CA TRP A 187 34.69 64.45 -67.97
C TRP A 187 35.44 64.22 -69.28
N LEU A 188 35.39 62.99 -69.85
CA LEU A 188 35.99 62.73 -71.16
C LEU A 188 35.28 63.50 -72.27
N ALA A 189 33.95 63.48 -72.32
CA ALA A 189 33.23 64.16 -73.40
C ALA A 189 33.43 65.68 -73.32
N GLY A 190 33.37 66.26 -72.12
CA GLY A 190 33.59 67.69 -71.91
C GLY A 190 35.02 68.13 -72.24
N TRP A 191 36.01 67.36 -71.81
CA TRP A 191 37.42 67.68 -72.05
C TRP A 191 37.81 67.48 -73.51
N LEU A 192 37.44 66.36 -74.15
CA LEU A 192 37.70 66.12 -75.57
C LEU A 192 36.95 67.12 -76.45
N ALA A 193 35.65 67.33 -76.22
CA ALA A 193 34.87 68.25 -77.05
C ALA A 193 35.36 69.69 -76.89
N GLY A 194 35.64 70.15 -75.66
CA GLY A 194 36.14 71.49 -75.40
C GLY A 194 37.54 71.73 -75.97
N TRP A 195 38.44 70.76 -75.82
CA TRP A 195 39.80 70.87 -76.32
C TRP A 195 39.86 70.77 -77.85
N LEU A 196 39.16 69.81 -78.48
CA LEU A 196 39.07 69.72 -79.94
C LEU A 196 38.37 70.92 -80.55
N ALA A 197 37.21 71.32 -80.03
CA ALA A 197 36.47 72.45 -80.59
C ALA A 197 37.22 73.77 -80.41
N GLY A 198 37.83 73.99 -79.24
CA GLY A 198 38.65 75.18 -78.98
C GLY A 198 39.91 75.23 -79.83
N TRP A 199 40.60 74.10 -79.99
CA TRP A 199 41.79 74.00 -80.83
C TRP A 199 41.46 74.16 -82.30
N LEU A 200 40.45 73.45 -82.83
CA LEU A 200 40.00 73.61 -84.21
C LEU A 200 39.50 75.03 -84.48
N ALA A 201 38.61 75.58 -83.65
CA ALA A 201 38.06 76.91 -83.88
C ALA A 201 39.16 77.98 -83.82
N GLY A 202 40.06 77.90 -82.84
CA GLY A 202 41.19 78.83 -82.71
C GLY A 202 42.19 78.73 -83.85
N TRP A 203 42.54 77.51 -84.26
CA TRP A 203 43.47 77.27 -85.36
C TRP A 203 42.87 77.68 -86.71
N LEU A 204 41.61 77.35 -86.97
CA LEU A 204 40.91 77.70 -88.21
C LEU A 204 40.64 79.20 -88.30
N ALA A 205 40.15 79.84 -87.23
CA ALA A 205 39.93 81.29 -87.21
C ALA A 205 41.24 82.08 -87.30
N GLY A 206 42.28 81.64 -86.59
CA GLY A 206 43.62 82.24 -86.66
C GLY A 206 44.24 82.09 -88.06
N PHE A 207 44.21 80.89 -88.61
CA PHE A 207 44.73 80.64 -89.96
C PHE A 207 43.95 81.40 -91.03
N LEU A 208 42.62 81.40 -90.98
CA LEU A 208 41.78 82.08 -91.97
C LEU A 208 41.94 83.60 -91.89
N SER A 209 42.02 84.20 -90.69
CA SER A 209 42.19 85.65 -90.52
C SER A 209 43.57 86.15 -90.97
N VAL A 210 44.63 85.39 -90.66
CA VAL A 210 45.99 85.68 -91.13
C VAL A 210 46.06 85.51 -92.65
N TRP A 211 45.53 84.42 -93.19
CA TRP A 211 45.54 84.17 -94.63
C TRP A 211 44.71 85.21 -95.40
N LEU A 212 43.51 85.57 -94.94
CA LEU A 212 42.69 86.64 -95.57
C LEU A 212 43.40 88.00 -95.51
N SER A 213 44.02 88.36 -94.39
CA SER A 213 44.70 89.65 -94.26
C SER A 213 45.94 89.75 -95.15
N PHE A 214 46.73 88.68 -95.28
CA PHE A 214 47.84 88.61 -96.23
C PHE A 214 47.38 88.58 -97.69
N TRP A 215 46.33 87.84 -98.01
CA TRP A 215 45.80 87.76 -99.38
C TRP A 215 45.16 89.09 -99.82
N LEU A 216 44.35 89.73 -98.97
CA LEU A 216 43.78 91.05 -99.23
C LEU A 216 44.87 92.12 -99.35
N SER A 217 45.84 92.19 -98.43
CA SER A 217 46.92 93.19 -98.52
C SER A 217 47.80 92.97 -99.75
N GLY A 218 48.12 91.72 -100.10
CA GLY A 218 48.85 91.38 -101.32
C GLY A 218 48.09 91.77 -102.58
N CYS A 219 46.80 91.44 -102.69
CA CYS A 219 45.98 91.83 -103.83
C CYS A 219 45.76 93.35 -103.92
N LEU A 220 45.53 94.04 -102.80
CA LEU A 220 45.31 95.50 -102.78
C LEU A 220 46.59 96.27 -103.10
N ALA A 221 47.74 95.81 -102.62
CA ALA A 221 49.05 96.41 -102.92
C ALA A 221 49.43 96.26 -104.41
N VAL A 222 49.19 95.07 -104.99
CA VAL A 222 49.43 94.84 -106.43
C VAL A 222 48.45 95.65 -107.30
N TRP A 223 47.18 95.74 -106.89
CA TRP A 223 46.18 96.52 -107.63
C TRP A 223 46.49 98.04 -107.60
N LEU A 224 46.94 98.56 -106.46
CA LEU A 224 47.34 99.97 -106.32
C LEU A 224 48.60 100.34 -107.12
N SER A 225 49.59 99.43 -107.25
CA SER A 225 50.84 99.77 -107.93
C SER A 225 50.77 99.75 -109.46
N ILE A 226 49.72 99.15 -110.03
CA ILE A 226 49.52 99.08 -111.49
C ILE A 226 48.71 100.29 -111.99
N CYS A 227 47.97 100.97 -111.10
CA CYS A 227 46.98 101.99 -111.46
C CYS A 227 47.37 103.46 -111.17
N LEU A 228 48.60 103.75 -110.72
CA LEU A 228 49.07 105.11 -110.41
C LEU A 228 50.56 105.30 -110.72
#